data_AF-A0A7X9A2D8-F1
#
_entry.id   AF-A0A7X9A2D8-F1
#
_cell.length_a   1.000
_cell.length_b   1.000
_cell.length_c   1.000
_cell.angle_alpha   90.00
_cell.angle_beta   90.00
_cell.angle_gamma   90.00
#
_symmetry.space_group_name_H-M   'P 1'
#
loop_
_entity.id
_entity.type
_entity.pdbx_description
1 polymer ?
#
loop_
_entity_poly.entity_id
_entity_poly.type
_entity_poly.pdbx_seq_one_letter_code
_entity_poly.pdbx_strand_id
1 'polypeptide(L)'
;MEWIIIPIIVLLLLILLIRNIRVVPQANAFVIERLGTYKTTWHTGLHVKVPFIDKIERRISLKERVADFPPQPVITRDNVTMQIDTVVFYQIVDPVLYCYGIEDPILGIENLSATTLRNIIGDLELDETLTSRDVINSRMRQELDEATDPWGIKVNRVELKNILPPREIQSAMERQMKAEREKREKILISEGEKEALIRVAEGEKEAAILRADAKKEQAIRESQGQAEAILTIQKATAQGLQMIKDVSADEGLIALKSLETMTKVADGRATKIIIPSKLQGLAGLAVSLNEIMKGDSASDVPTGDAGARKRS
;
A
#
# COMPACT_ATOMS: atom_id res chain seq x y z
N MET A 1 -5.12 34.58 88.74
CA MET A 1 -4.40 33.53 87.97
C MET A 1 -5.36 32.73 87.08
N GLU A 2 -6.55 32.37 87.56
CA GLU A 2 -7.54 31.58 86.80
C GLU A 2 -8.08 32.23 85.51
N TRP A 3 -8.26 33.56 85.49
CA TRP A 3 -8.75 34.30 84.31
C TRP A 3 -7.75 34.33 83.13
N ILE A 4 -6.47 34.06 83.38
CA ILE A 4 -5.42 33.97 82.33
C ILE A 4 -5.28 32.52 81.84
N ILE A 5 -5.60 31.53 82.69
CA ILE A 5 -5.48 30.11 82.35
C ILE A 5 -6.56 29.69 81.35
N ILE A 6 -7.79 30.17 81.52
CA ILE A 6 -8.92 29.87 80.62
C ILE A 6 -8.62 30.24 79.14
N PRO A 7 -8.19 31.46 78.79
CA PRO A 7 -7.90 31.81 77.40
C PRO A 7 -6.71 31.04 76.83
N ILE A 8 -5.71 30.69 77.65
CA ILE A 8 -4.58 29.86 77.21
C ILE A 8 -5.05 28.44 76.84
N ILE A 9 -5.92 27.84 77.65
CA ILE A 9 -6.49 26.52 77.38
C ILE A 9 -7.35 26.55 76.12
N VAL A 10 -8.18 27.59 75.95
CA VAL A 10 -9.01 27.76 74.75
C VAL A 10 -8.14 27.92 73.50
N LEU A 11 -7.08 28.74 73.58
CA LEU A 11 -6.13 28.92 72.47
C LEU A 11 -5.42 27.61 72.12
N LEU A 12 -4.99 26.84 73.12
CA LEU A 12 -4.34 25.55 72.93
C LEU A 12 -5.29 24.52 72.29
N LEU A 13 -6.54 24.46 72.73
CA LEU A 13 -7.59 23.64 72.11
C LEU A 13 -7.84 24.06 70.66
N LEU A 14 -7.87 25.36 70.38
CA LEU A 14 -8.13 25.89 69.04
C LEU A 14 -6.99 25.61 68.07
N ILE A 15 -5.73 25.78 68.51
CA ILE A 15 -4.53 25.38 67.75
C ILE A 15 -4.55 23.87 67.47
N LEU A 16 -4.91 23.07 68.47
CA LEU A 16 -4.99 21.63 68.33
C LEU A 16 -6.09 21.24 67.34
N LEU A 17 -7.24 21.91 67.34
CA LEU A 17 -8.34 21.63 66.40
C LEU A 17 -7.94 21.98 64.96
N ILE A 18 -7.38 23.18 64.74
CA ILE A 18 -6.92 23.64 63.41
C ILE A 18 -5.85 22.71 62.85
N ARG A 19 -4.88 22.27 63.66
CA ARG A 19 -3.79 21.38 63.21
C ARG A 19 -4.28 19.98 62.80
N ASN A 20 -5.46 19.58 63.25
CA ASN A 20 -6.05 18.28 62.93
C ASN A 20 -7.02 18.32 61.75
N ILE A 21 -7.28 19.50 61.16
CA ILE A 21 -7.99 19.60 59.90
C ILE A 21 -7.06 19.13 58.78
N ARG A 22 -7.49 18.13 58.01
CA ARG A 22 -6.77 17.56 56.88
C ARG A 22 -7.67 17.60 55.64
N VAL A 23 -7.11 18.08 54.54
CA VAL A 23 -7.75 18.03 53.23
C VAL A 23 -7.23 16.80 52.50
N VAL A 24 -8.14 15.94 52.05
CA VAL A 24 -7.81 14.81 51.16
C VAL A 24 -7.94 15.30 49.73
N PRO A 25 -6.86 15.26 48.92
CA PRO A 25 -6.91 15.69 47.52
C PRO A 25 -7.84 14.80 46.67
N GLN A 26 -8.18 15.30 45.48
CA GLN A 26 -8.90 14.52 44.46
C GLN A 26 -8.13 13.22 44.12
N ALA A 27 -8.86 12.14 43.84
CA ALA A 27 -8.31 10.82 43.49
C ALA A 27 -7.27 10.27 44.50
N ASN A 28 -7.46 10.59 45.79
CA ASN A 28 -6.71 10.03 46.89
C ASN A 28 -7.66 9.55 47.99
N ALA A 29 -7.25 8.50 48.69
CA ALA A 29 -7.96 7.97 49.84
C ALA A 29 -6.97 7.77 51.00
N PHE A 30 -7.35 8.21 52.19
CA PHE A 30 -6.55 8.02 53.41
C PHE A 30 -7.23 7.00 54.31
N VAL A 31 -6.51 5.93 54.64
CA VAL A 31 -7.00 4.88 55.54
C VAL A 31 -6.62 5.25 56.97
N ILE A 32 -7.60 5.21 57.87
CA ILE A 32 -7.42 5.64 59.26
C ILE A 32 -7.63 4.51 60.22
N GLU A 33 -6.69 4.45 61.15
CA GLU A 33 -6.72 3.55 62.28
C GLU A 33 -6.97 4.31 63.57
N ARG A 34 -7.70 3.67 64.47
CA ARG A 34 -7.89 4.09 65.84
C ARG A 34 -7.31 3.01 66.74
N LEU A 35 -6.27 3.35 67.50
CA LEU A 35 -5.60 2.41 68.41
C LEU A 35 -5.24 1.07 67.75
N GLY A 36 -4.84 1.09 66.46
CA GLY A 36 -4.46 -0.10 65.70
C GLY A 36 -5.61 -0.87 65.06
N THR A 37 -6.85 -0.37 65.12
CA THR A 37 -8.01 -0.96 64.42
C THR A 37 -8.50 -0.06 63.31
N TYR A 38 -8.94 -0.63 62.19
CA TYR A 38 -9.55 0.12 61.10
C TYR A 38 -10.80 0.87 61.59
N LYS A 39 -10.90 2.16 61.29
CA LYS A 39 -12.05 2.99 61.66
C LYS A 39 -12.85 3.42 60.44
N THR A 40 -12.20 4.08 59.49
CA THR A 40 -12.86 4.67 58.31
C THR A 40 -11.83 5.02 57.23
N THR A 41 -12.32 5.12 56.00
CA THR A 41 -11.55 5.60 54.84
C THR A 41 -12.02 6.99 54.48
N TRP A 42 -11.10 7.95 54.44
CA TRP A 42 -11.40 9.30 54.00
C TRP A 42 -11.18 9.43 52.51
N HIS A 43 -12.27 9.73 51.80
CA HIS A 43 -12.25 10.14 50.39
C HIS A 43 -12.06 11.66 50.28
N THR A 44 -12.08 12.18 49.06
CA THR A 44 -11.87 13.60 48.79
C THR A 44 -12.79 14.51 49.61
N GLY A 45 -12.20 15.48 50.30
CA GLY A 45 -12.93 16.39 51.16
C GLY A 45 -12.13 16.89 52.36
N LEU A 46 -12.78 17.69 53.18
CA LEU A 46 -12.25 18.17 54.44
C LEU A 46 -12.60 17.18 55.54
N HIS A 47 -11.59 16.67 56.25
CA HIS A 47 -11.77 15.74 57.35
C HIS A 47 -11.01 16.19 58.58
N VAL A 48 -11.52 15.84 59.76
CA VAL A 48 -10.91 16.21 61.05
C VAL A 48 -10.54 14.94 61.80
N LYS A 49 -9.25 14.78 62.13
CA LYS A 49 -8.78 13.65 62.94
C LYS A 49 -8.89 13.98 64.42
N VAL A 50 -9.22 12.97 65.23
CA VAL A 50 -9.07 13.11 66.69
C VAL A 50 -7.57 13.05 67.02
N PRO A 51 -7.01 14.08 67.69
CA PRO A 51 -5.60 14.09 68.07
C PRO A 51 -5.26 12.86 68.93
N PHE A 52 -4.03 12.35 68.78
CA PHE A 52 -3.44 11.23 69.55
C PHE A 52 -4.07 9.84 69.36
N ILE A 53 -5.39 9.74 69.09
CA ILE A 53 -6.09 8.46 68.97
C ILE A 53 -6.18 7.99 67.51
N ASP A 54 -6.48 8.90 66.58
CA ASP A 54 -6.64 8.57 65.16
C ASP A 54 -5.31 8.78 64.41
N LYS A 55 -4.80 7.74 63.75
CA LYS A 55 -3.58 7.74 62.92
C LYS A 55 -3.96 7.50 61.45
N ILE A 56 -3.34 8.27 60.55
CA ILE A 56 -3.44 8.00 59.10
C ILE A 56 -2.36 6.95 58.79
N GLU A 57 -2.78 5.74 58.46
CA GLU A 57 -1.86 4.62 58.24
C GLU A 57 -1.27 4.68 56.83
N ARG A 58 -2.11 4.69 55.80
CA ARG A 58 -1.67 4.82 54.39
C ARG A 58 -2.39 5.95 53.67
N ARG A 59 -1.66 6.58 52.75
CA ARG A 59 -2.20 7.51 51.76
C ARG A 59 -2.10 6.85 50.41
N ILE A 60 -3.25 6.59 49.80
CA ILE A 60 -3.33 5.82 48.57
C ILE A 60 -3.84 6.72 47.47
N SER A 61 -3.17 6.69 46.31
CA SER A 61 -3.71 7.31 45.11
C SER A 61 -4.60 6.30 44.40
N LEU A 62 -5.81 6.75 44.03
CA LEU A 62 -6.79 5.97 43.27
C LEU A 62 -6.56 6.07 41.75
N LYS A 63 -5.53 6.80 41.32
CA LYS A 63 -5.17 6.93 39.91
C LYS A 63 -4.59 5.62 39.39
N GLU A 64 -4.71 5.42 38.08
CA GLU A 64 -4.02 4.33 37.40
C GLU A 64 -2.50 4.44 37.55
N ARG A 65 -1.87 3.30 37.81
CA ARG A 65 -0.43 3.14 38.00
C ARG A 65 0.07 2.02 37.12
N VAL A 66 1.37 2.07 36.84
CA VAL A 66 2.07 1.11 36.02
C VAL A 66 3.06 0.35 36.90
N ALA A 67 2.99 -0.96 36.90
CA ALA A 67 4.03 -1.85 37.43
C ALA A 67 4.77 -2.50 36.26
N ASP A 68 6.08 -2.30 36.20
CA ASP A 68 6.98 -2.95 35.24
C ASP A 68 7.66 -4.11 35.97
N PHE A 69 7.48 -5.33 35.46
CA PHE A 69 8.03 -6.53 36.08
C PHE A 69 9.24 -7.05 35.30
N PRO A 70 10.27 -7.58 36.00
CA PRO A 70 11.48 -8.04 35.35
C PRO A 70 11.22 -9.25 34.44
N PRO A 71 12.10 -9.47 33.43
CA PRO A 71 12.04 -10.62 32.54
C PRO A 71 11.93 -11.94 33.29
N GLN A 72 10.92 -12.74 32.98
CA GLN A 72 10.74 -14.09 33.55
C GLN A 72 11.10 -15.17 32.52
N PRO A 73 11.89 -16.19 32.91
CA PRO A 73 12.14 -17.34 32.04
C PRO A 73 10.89 -18.23 31.97
N VAL A 74 10.44 -18.49 30.75
CA VAL A 74 9.30 -19.36 30.45
C VAL A 74 9.68 -20.34 29.34
N ILE A 75 8.97 -21.48 29.30
CA ILE A 75 9.20 -22.55 28.33
C ILE A 75 7.89 -22.74 27.56
N THR A 76 7.95 -22.71 26.23
CA THR A 76 6.80 -23.00 25.37
C THR A 76 6.54 -24.50 25.23
N ARG A 77 5.41 -24.85 24.61
CA ARG A 77 5.04 -26.23 24.30
C ARG A 77 6.11 -26.98 23.51
N ASP A 78 6.83 -26.29 22.64
CA ASP A 78 7.91 -26.85 21.80
C ASP A 78 9.26 -26.93 22.53
N ASN A 79 9.26 -26.77 23.86
CA ASN A 79 10.46 -26.83 24.70
C ASN A 79 11.50 -25.74 24.36
N VAL A 80 11.04 -24.54 23.97
CA VAL A 80 11.92 -23.38 23.75
C VAL A 80 11.89 -22.49 24.99
N THR A 81 13.06 -22.23 25.57
CA THR A 81 13.22 -21.30 26.69
C THR A 81 13.31 -19.86 26.19
N MET A 82 12.43 -18.98 26.66
CA MET A 82 12.44 -17.55 26.32
C MET A 82 12.27 -16.68 27.56
N GLN A 83 12.66 -15.42 27.46
CA GLN A 83 12.45 -14.42 28.51
C GLN A 83 11.35 -13.46 28.08
N ILE A 84 10.36 -13.24 28.95
CA ILE A 84 9.24 -12.36 28.67
C ILE A 84 9.10 -11.30 29.76
N ASP A 85 8.99 -10.05 29.31
CA ASP A 85 8.77 -8.88 30.15
C ASP A 85 7.30 -8.49 30.08
N THR A 86 6.70 -8.13 31.21
CA THR A 86 5.28 -7.74 31.27
C THR A 86 5.11 -6.46 32.06
N VAL A 87 4.19 -5.62 31.60
CA VAL A 87 3.77 -4.40 32.29
C VAL A 87 2.29 -4.51 32.63
N VAL A 88 1.94 -4.19 33.88
CA VAL A 88 0.57 -4.25 34.38
C VAL A 88 0.10 -2.84 34.74
N PHE A 89 -1.02 -2.44 34.14
CA PHE A 89 -1.75 -1.21 34.42
C PHE A 89 -2.88 -1.54 35.40
N TYR A 90 -2.79 -0.98 36.59
CA TYR A 90 -3.75 -1.25 37.66
C TYR A 90 -4.14 0.03 38.38
N GLN A 91 -5.30 0.00 39.03
CA GLN A 91 -5.73 1.07 39.92
C GLN A 91 -6.29 0.47 41.20
N ILE A 92 -6.19 1.23 42.28
CA ILE A 92 -6.69 0.80 43.59
C ILE A 92 -8.13 1.29 43.70
N VAL A 93 -9.07 0.35 43.78
CA VAL A 93 -10.51 0.63 43.88
C VAL A 93 -10.95 0.65 45.33
N ASP A 94 -10.48 -0.32 46.13
CA ASP A 94 -10.76 -0.40 47.56
C ASP A 94 -9.46 -0.19 48.39
N PRO A 95 -9.29 0.99 49.00
CA PRO A 95 -8.14 1.31 49.85
C PRO A 95 -8.03 0.42 51.09
N VAL A 96 -9.13 -0.13 51.60
CA VAL A 96 -9.16 -0.98 52.80
C VAL A 96 -8.58 -2.33 52.47
N LEU A 97 -9.12 -2.99 51.43
CA LEU A 97 -8.59 -4.27 50.95
C LEU A 97 -7.13 -4.14 50.49
N TYR A 98 -6.74 -3.01 49.89
CA TYR A 98 -5.35 -2.77 49.53
C TYR A 98 -4.39 -2.66 50.74
N CYS A 99 -4.86 -2.17 51.89
CA CYS A 99 -4.02 -2.08 53.09
C CYS A 99 -3.94 -3.39 53.87
N TYR A 100 -5.03 -4.17 53.89
CA TYR A 100 -5.19 -5.27 54.83
C TYR A 100 -5.41 -6.64 54.17
N GLY A 101 -5.65 -6.69 52.86
CA GLY A 101 -5.91 -7.94 52.13
C GLY A 101 -4.63 -8.76 51.89
N ILE A 102 -3.49 -8.09 51.67
CA ILE A 102 -2.18 -8.73 51.50
C ILE A 102 -1.08 -7.79 52.00
N GLU A 103 0.03 -8.36 52.50
CA GLU A 103 1.15 -7.60 53.07
C GLU A 103 1.86 -6.72 52.02
N ASP A 104 2.24 -7.31 50.89
CA ASP A 104 2.80 -6.61 49.73
C ASP A 104 2.01 -6.94 48.45
N PRO A 105 1.05 -6.08 48.06
CA PRO A 105 0.24 -6.32 46.87
C PRO A 105 1.03 -6.30 45.56
N ILE A 106 2.13 -5.53 45.49
CA ILE A 106 2.90 -5.42 44.25
C ILE A 106 3.69 -6.70 44.01
N LEU A 107 4.32 -7.24 45.05
CA LEU A 107 4.98 -8.54 44.99
C LEU A 107 3.98 -9.68 44.71
N GLY A 108 2.76 -9.57 45.25
CA GLY A 108 1.67 -10.48 44.95
C GLY A 108 1.32 -10.50 43.45
N ILE A 109 1.13 -9.32 42.85
CA ILE A 109 0.86 -9.18 41.40
C ILE A 109 2.03 -9.68 40.56
N GLU A 110 3.27 -9.41 40.97
CA GLU A 110 4.47 -9.91 40.27
C GLU A 110 4.48 -11.43 40.19
N ASN A 111 4.26 -12.10 41.33
CA ASN A 111 4.25 -13.57 41.41
C ASN A 111 3.08 -14.18 40.65
N LEU A 112 1.89 -13.58 40.75
CA LEU A 112 0.73 -14.01 39.96
C LEU A 112 1.01 -13.85 38.46
N SER A 113 1.54 -12.71 38.05
CA SER A 113 1.88 -12.43 36.65
C SER A 113 2.89 -13.46 36.13
N ALA A 114 3.94 -13.76 36.89
CA ALA A 114 4.93 -14.77 36.51
C ALA A 114 4.32 -16.18 36.39
N THR A 115 3.38 -16.53 37.27
CA THR A 115 2.73 -17.85 37.27
C THR A 115 1.75 -17.98 36.11
N THR A 116 0.87 -17.00 35.92
CA THR A 116 -0.09 -16.96 34.81
C THR A 116 0.64 -16.92 33.46
N LEU A 117 1.70 -16.13 33.34
CA LEU A 117 2.51 -16.08 32.13
C LEU A 117 3.13 -17.45 31.81
N ARG A 118 3.68 -18.14 32.82
CA ARG A 118 4.24 -19.49 32.63
C ARG A 118 3.17 -20.49 32.18
N ASN A 119 1.97 -20.43 32.73
CA ASN A 119 0.87 -21.32 32.35
C ASN A 119 0.40 -21.07 30.91
N ILE A 120 0.10 -19.81 30.56
CA ILE A 120 -0.39 -19.45 29.22
C ILE A 120 0.66 -19.77 28.14
N ILE A 121 1.93 -19.43 28.39
CA ILE A 121 3.01 -19.67 27.43
C ILE A 121 3.34 -21.15 27.30
N GLY A 122 3.20 -21.93 28.38
CA GLY A 122 3.40 -23.38 28.35
C GLY A 122 2.45 -24.13 27.41
N ASP A 123 1.25 -23.59 27.17
CA ASP A 123 0.26 -24.18 26.27
C ASP A 123 0.46 -23.80 24.79
N LEU A 124 1.25 -22.76 24.52
CA LEU A 124 1.45 -22.17 23.20
C LEU A 124 2.79 -22.58 22.56
N GLU A 125 2.80 -22.66 21.24
CA GLU A 125 4.03 -22.82 20.45
C GLU A 125 4.81 -21.51 20.34
N LEU A 126 6.10 -21.58 19.96
CA LEU A 126 6.95 -20.40 19.80
C LEU A 126 6.32 -19.35 18.85
N ASP A 127 5.85 -19.77 17.69
CA ASP A 127 5.27 -18.85 16.70
C ASP A 127 3.93 -18.26 17.17
N GLU A 128 3.12 -19.04 17.88
CA GLU A 128 1.86 -18.58 18.47
C GLU A 128 2.10 -17.49 19.51
N THR A 129 3.14 -17.62 20.35
CA THR A 129 3.48 -16.59 21.35
C THR A 129 3.91 -15.27 20.72
N LEU A 130 4.53 -15.30 19.54
CA LEU A 130 4.97 -14.10 18.83
C LEU A 130 3.83 -13.40 18.07
N THR A 131 2.90 -14.19 17.53
CA THR A 131 1.78 -13.70 16.70
C THR A 131 0.54 -13.33 17.51
N SER A 132 0.25 -14.04 18.60
CA SER A 132 -1.01 -13.95 19.36
C SER A 132 -0.88 -13.14 20.65
N ARG A 133 -0.15 -12.01 20.61
CA ARG A 133 0.06 -11.15 21.80
C ARG A 133 -1.24 -10.66 22.42
N ASP A 134 -2.24 -10.33 21.60
CA ASP A 134 -3.55 -9.85 22.08
C ASP A 134 -4.30 -10.91 22.89
N VAL A 135 -4.19 -12.18 22.49
CA VAL A 135 -4.80 -13.31 23.21
C VAL A 135 -4.14 -13.47 24.59
N ILE A 136 -2.81 -13.38 24.64
CA ILE A 136 -2.05 -13.47 25.90
C ILE A 136 -2.39 -12.30 26.81
N ASN A 137 -2.38 -11.06 26.29
CA ASN A 137 -2.72 -9.85 27.03
C ASN A 137 -4.14 -9.93 27.64
N SER A 138 -5.11 -10.42 26.87
CA SER A 138 -6.50 -10.56 27.32
C SER A 138 -6.66 -11.60 28.42
N ARG A 139 -6.07 -12.79 28.25
CA ARG A 139 -6.11 -13.87 29.25
C ARG A 139 -5.39 -13.48 30.54
N MET A 140 -4.18 -12.91 30.43
CA MET A 140 -3.43 -12.37 31.57
C MET A 140 -4.26 -11.33 32.33
N ARG A 141 -4.90 -10.39 31.63
CA ARG A 141 -5.75 -9.38 32.26
C ARG A 141 -6.89 -10.03 33.02
N GLN A 142 -7.59 -11.00 32.43
CA GLN A 142 -8.73 -11.67 33.05
C GLN A 142 -8.32 -12.42 34.33
N GLU A 143 -7.28 -13.26 34.26
CA GLU A 143 -6.83 -14.05 35.41
C GLU A 143 -6.24 -13.16 36.52
N LEU A 144 -5.50 -12.11 36.16
CA LEU A 144 -4.96 -11.19 37.16
C LEU A 144 -6.05 -10.36 37.82
N ASP A 145 -7.03 -9.83 37.08
CA ASP A 145 -8.14 -9.03 37.64
C ASP A 145 -8.90 -9.85 38.68
N GLU A 146 -9.32 -11.08 38.32
CA GLU A 146 -10.04 -12.00 39.21
C GLU A 146 -9.24 -12.36 40.46
N ALA A 147 -7.92 -12.60 40.32
CA ALA A 147 -7.06 -12.94 41.46
C ALA A 147 -6.74 -11.73 42.35
N THR A 148 -6.77 -10.50 41.82
CA THR A 148 -6.43 -9.26 42.55
C THR A 148 -7.63 -8.56 43.18
N ASP A 149 -8.86 -8.96 42.85
CA ASP A 149 -10.09 -8.44 43.44
C ASP A 149 -10.09 -8.48 44.99
N PRO A 150 -9.66 -9.57 45.67
CA PRO A 150 -9.58 -9.62 47.14
C PRO A 150 -8.59 -8.61 47.74
N TRP A 151 -7.67 -8.07 46.94
CA TRP A 151 -6.68 -7.08 47.37
C TRP A 151 -7.15 -5.64 47.08
N GLY A 152 -8.38 -5.45 46.57
CA GLY A 152 -8.92 -4.13 46.24
C GLY A 152 -8.22 -3.46 45.05
N ILE A 153 -7.53 -4.26 44.22
CA ILE A 153 -6.82 -3.81 43.03
C ILE A 153 -7.62 -4.25 41.81
N LYS A 154 -7.81 -3.33 40.87
CA LYS A 154 -8.39 -3.62 39.57
C LYS A 154 -7.33 -3.55 38.49
N VAL A 155 -7.23 -4.60 37.69
CA VAL A 155 -6.28 -4.68 36.56
C VAL A 155 -6.98 -4.21 35.30
N ASN A 156 -6.61 -3.02 34.85
CA ASN A 156 -7.22 -2.42 33.66
C ASN A 156 -6.64 -3.03 32.37
N ARG A 157 -5.32 -3.26 32.34
CA ARG A 157 -4.61 -3.73 31.15
C ARG A 157 -3.31 -4.44 31.50
N VAL A 158 -2.96 -5.44 30.72
CA VAL A 158 -1.67 -6.13 30.76
C VAL A 158 -1.06 -6.07 29.36
N GLU A 159 0.23 -5.74 29.27
CA GLU A 159 0.96 -5.69 28.01
C GLU A 159 2.27 -6.46 28.13
N LEU A 160 2.49 -7.39 27.21
CA LEU A 160 3.81 -7.98 26.98
C LEU A 160 4.73 -6.93 26.37
N LYS A 161 5.80 -6.57 27.08
CA LYS A 161 6.77 -5.56 26.66
C LYS A 161 7.75 -6.15 25.64
N ASN A 162 8.39 -7.26 25.98
CA ASN A 162 9.35 -7.95 25.12
C ASN A 162 9.18 -9.47 25.22
N ILE A 163 9.44 -10.18 24.10
CA ILE A 163 9.56 -11.64 24.04
C ILE A 163 10.93 -11.93 23.43
N LEU A 164 11.84 -12.49 24.22
CA LEU A 164 13.24 -12.69 23.86
C LEU A 164 13.54 -14.19 23.79
N PRO A 165 13.46 -14.81 22.59
CA PRO A 165 13.93 -16.17 22.37
C PRO A 165 15.47 -16.23 22.45
N PRO A 166 16.05 -17.44 22.56
CA PRO A 166 17.50 -17.58 22.58
C PRO A 166 18.07 -17.22 21.21
N ARG A 167 19.27 -16.64 21.19
CA ARG A 167 19.89 -16.08 19.98
C ARG A 167 20.01 -17.07 18.82
N GLU A 168 20.22 -18.35 19.14
CA GLU A 168 20.32 -19.42 18.13
C GLU A 168 19.03 -19.54 17.31
N ILE A 169 17.88 -19.60 18.00
CA ILE A 169 16.55 -19.68 17.37
C ILE A 169 16.22 -18.40 16.62
N GLN A 170 16.49 -17.23 17.22
CA GLN A 170 16.29 -15.94 16.55
C GLN A 170 17.04 -15.88 15.21
N SER A 171 18.31 -16.30 15.19
CA SER A 171 19.13 -16.31 13.97
C SER A 171 18.63 -17.30 12.91
N ALA A 172 18.02 -18.41 13.34
CA ALA A 172 17.46 -19.41 12.44
C ALA A 172 16.15 -18.89 11.82
N MET A 173 15.28 -18.29 12.63
CA MET A 173 14.04 -17.66 12.18
C MET A 173 14.30 -16.49 11.24
N GLU A 174 15.28 -15.63 11.53
CA GLU A 174 15.66 -14.52 10.63
C GLU A 174 16.13 -15.03 9.26
N ARG A 175 16.94 -16.10 9.23
CA ARG A 175 17.37 -16.75 7.99
C ARG A 175 16.20 -17.37 7.23
N GLN A 176 15.30 -18.06 7.94
CA GLN A 176 14.11 -18.68 7.35
C GLN A 176 13.16 -17.62 6.77
N MET A 177 12.83 -16.58 7.53
CA MET A 177 11.97 -15.48 7.08
C MET A 177 12.58 -14.73 5.90
N LYS A 178 13.90 -14.52 5.89
CA LYS A 178 14.59 -13.91 4.75
C LYS A 178 14.44 -14.79 3.50
N ALA A 179 14.69 -16.09 3.60
CA ALA A 179 14.54 -17.02 2.49
C ALA A 179 13.10 -17.10 1.97
N GLU A 180 12.10 -17.09 2.87
CA GLU A 180 10.68 -17.09 2.49
C GLU A 180 10.24 -15.78 1.82
N ARG A 181 10.72 -14.64 2.34
CA ARG A 181 10.49 -13.33 1.70
C ARG A 181 11.11 -13.25 0.31
N GLU A 182 12.35 -13.69 0.15
CA GLU A 182 13.03 -13.73 -1.15
C GLU A 182 12.30 -14.66 -2.14
N LYS A 183 11.81 -15.82 -1.67
CA LYS A 183 10.99 -16.72 -2.49
C LYS A 183 9.70 -16.04 -2.93
N ARG A 184 9.00 -15.38 -2.01
CA ARG A 184 7.74 -14.68 -2.27
C ARG A 184 7.93 -13.49 -3.22
N GLU A 185 9.01 -12.75 -3.05
CA GLU A 185 9.42 -11.67 -3.95
C GLU A 185 9.65 -12.19 -5.37
N LYS A 186 10.41 -13.28 -5.54
CA LYS A 186 10.65 -13.89 -6.86
C LYS A 186 9.35 -14.35 -7.53
N ILE A 187 8.45 -14.99 -6.78
CA ILE A 187 7.14 -15.41 -7.30
C ILE A 187 6.35 -14.19 -7.76
N LEU A 188 6.28 -13.14 -6.94
CA LEU A 188 5.53 -11.92 -7.26
C LEU A 188 6.11 -11.20 -8.49
N ILE A 189 7.44 -11.15 -8.64
CA ILE A 189 8.10 -10.57 -9.82
C ILE A 189 7.75 -11.39 -11.06
N SER A 190 7.87 -12.72 -11.01
CA SER A 190 7.53 -13.58 -12.14
C SER A 190 6.05 -13.51 -12.52
N GLU A 191 5.15 -13.40 -11.55
CA GLU A 191 3.71 -13.19 -11.79
C GLU A 191 3.46 -11.81 -12.42
N GLY A 192 4.11 -10.75 -11.91
CA GLY A 192 4.04 -9.41 -12.47
C GLY A 192 4.56 -9.32 -13.91
N GLU A 193 5.68 -9.97 -14.21
CA GLU A 193 6.24 -10.05 -15.57
C GLU A 193 5.29 -10.78 -16.53
N LYS A 194 4.74 -11.92 -16.09
CA LYS A 194 3.75 -12.67 -16.87
C LYS A 194 2.51 -11.83 -17.15
N GLU A 195 1.96 -11.17 -16.14
CA GLU A 195 0.80 -10.30 -16.31
C GLU A 195 1.10 -9.10 -17.22
N ALA A 196 2.28 -8.49 -17.08
CA ALA A 196 2.70 -7.39 -17.93
C ALA A 196 2.80 -7.82 -19.39
N LEU A 197 3.41 -8.97 -19.68
CA LEU A 197 3.51 -9.53 -21.04
C LEU A 197 2.13 -9.84 -21.62
N ILE A 198 1.21 -10.41 -20.82
CA ILE A 198 -0.17 -10.66 -21.25
C ILE A 198 -0.87 -9.35 -21.62
N ARG A 199 -0.80 -8.33 -20.75
CA ARG A 199 -1.42 -7.01 -21.02
C ARG A 199 -0.84 -6.34 -22.26
N VAL A 200 0.47 -6.45 -22.49
CA VAL A 200 1.12 -5.93 -23.72
C VAL A 200 0.59 -6.65 -24.96
N ALA A 201 0.54 -7.98 -24.94
CA ALA A 201 0.03 -8.77 -26.07
C ALA A 201 -1.47 -8.50 -26.35
N GLU A 202 -2.27 -8.32 -25.30
CA GLU A 202 -3.68 -7.91 -25.42
C GLU A 202 -3.81 -6.52 -26.05
N GLY A 203 -3.02 -5.54 -25.58
CA GLY A 203 -2.97 -4.20 -26.15
C GLY A 203 -2.50 -4.18 -27.61
N GLU A 204 -1.52 -5.01 -27.98
CA GLU A 204 -1.07 -5.15 -29.37
C GLU A 204 -2.15 -5.75 -30.28
N LYS A 205 -2.84 -6.79 -29.80
CA LYS A 205 -3.97 -7.41 -30.50
C LYS A 205 -5.08 -6.38 -30.73
N GLU A 206 -5.47 -5.65 -29.69
CA GLU A 206 -6.52 -4.63 -29.77
C GLU A 206 -6.10 -3.49 -30.72
N ALA A 207 -4.85 -3.02 -30.62
CA ALA A 207 -4.31 -2.03 -31.53
C ALA A 207 -4.26 -2.51 -32.99
N ALA A 208 -3.95 -3.79 -33.24
CA ALA A 208 -3.94 -4.38 -34.58
C ALA A 208 -5.35 -4.43 -35.19
N ILE A 209 -6.36 -4.81 -34.40
CA ILE A 209 -7.77 -4.81 -34.81
C ILE A 209 -8.21 -3.38 -35.15
N LEU A 210 -7.98 -2.42 -34.25
CA LEU A 210 -8.33 -1.02 -34.46
C LEU A 210 -7.65 -0.43 -35.70
N ARG A 211 -6.39 -0.78 -35.98
CA ARG A 211 -5.69 -0.36 -37.20
C ARG A 211 -6.28 -0.99 -38.46
N ALA A 212 -6.69 -2.26 -38.42
CA ALA A 212 -7.32 -2.92 -39.55
C ALA A 212 -8.69 -2.28 -39.87
N ASP A 213 -9.49 -2.01 -38.84
CA ASP A 213 -10.78 -1.33 -38.97
C ASP A 213 -10.61 0.11 -39.47
N ALA A 214 -9.63 0.85 -38.96
CA ALA A 214 -9.31 2.20 -39.43
C ALA A 214 -8.92 2.21 -40.91
N LYS A 215 -8.11 1.25 -41.38
CA LYS A 215 -7.74 1.13 -42.81
C LYS A 215 -8.94 0.81 -43.69
N LYS A 216 -9.82 -0.09 -43.24
CA LYS A 216 -11.06 -0.44 -43.96
C LYS A 216 -11.96 0.78 -44.10
N GLU A 217 -12.19 1.50 -43.00
CA GLU A 217 -13.01 2.71 -42.96
C GLU A 217 -12.41 3.81 -43.85
N GLN A 218 -11.09 4.02 -43.79
CA GLN A 218 -10.39 4.96 -44.65
C GLN A 218 -10.59 4.63 -46.13
N ALA A 219 -10.39 3.37 -46.54
CA ALA A 219 -10.56 2.97 -47.94
C ALA A 219 -11.99 3.15 -48.45
N ILE A 220 -13.00 2.88 -47.59
CA ILE A 220 -14.41 3.12 -47.90
C ILE A 220 -14.66 4.62 -48.11
N ARG A 221 -14.19 5.47 -47.18
CA ARG A 221 -14.37 6.92 -47.27
C ARG A 221 -13.65 7.53 -48.47
N GLU A 222 -12.44 7.07 -48.78
CA GLU A 222 -11.72 7.50 -49.99
C GLU A 222 -12.48 7.11 -51.27
N SER A 223 -13.01 5.87 -51.33
CA SER A 223 -13.80 5.41 -52.48
C SER A 223 -15.10 6.21 -52.63
N GLN A 224 -15.79 6.51 -51.52
CA GLN A 224 -16.99 7.35 -51.51
C GLN A 224 -16.67 8.78 -51.95
N GLY A 225 -15.59 9.38 -51.41
CA GLY A 225 -15.14 10.71 -51.80
C GLY A 225 -14.76 10.80 -53.28
N GLN A 226 -14.11 9.77 -53.83
CA GLN A 226 -13.83 9.69 -55.28
C GLN A 226 -15.11 9.57 -56.10
N ALA A 227 -16.06 8.71 -55.70
CA ALA A 227 -17.33 8.57 -56.38
C ALA A 227 -18.14 9.87 -56.37
N GLU A 228 -18.20 10.55 -55.22
CA GLU A 228 -18.88 11.84 -55.07
C GLU A 228 -18.21 12.95 -55.89
N ALA A 229 -16.87 12.99 -55.91
CA ALA A 229 -16.12 13.91 -56.75
C ALA A 229 -16.40 13.67 -58.25
N ILE A 230 -16.40 12.41 -58.71
CA ILE A 230 -16.73 12.06 -60.10
C ILE A 230 -18.17 12.47 -60.44
N LEU A 231 -19.13 12.18 -59.56
CA LEU A 231 -20.53 12.60 -59.75
C LEU A 231 -20.67 14.13 -59.83
N THR A 232 -19.92 14.86 -59.01
CA THR A 232 -19.93 16.32 -59.00
C THR A 232 -19.32 16.89 -60.28
N ILE A 233 -18.19 16.33 -60.74
CA ILE A 233 -17.58 16.70 -62.03
C ILE A 233 -18.53 16.39 -63.18
N GLN A 234 -19.17 15.22 -63.19
CA GLN A 234 -20.12 14.86 -64.26
C GLN A 234 -21.36 15.74 -64.25
N LYS A 235 -21.93 16.07 -63.08
CA LYS A 235 -23.03 17.04 -62.96
C LYS A 235 -22.62 18.41 -63.45
N ALA A 236 -21.46 18.92 -63.03
CA ALA A 236 -20.93 20.21 -63.49
C ALA A 236 -20.68 20.20 -65.01
N THR A 237 -20.18 19.08 -65.56
CA THR A 237 -19.98 18.90 -67.00
C THR A 237 -21.31 18.89 -67.75
N ALA A 238 -22.30 18.14 -67.26
CA ALA A 238 -23.64 18.08 -67.84
C ALA A 238 -24.35 19.43 -67.78
N GLN A 239 -24.25 20.15 -66.66
CA GLN A 239 -24.75 21.53 -66.53
C GLN A 239 -24.04 22.48 -67.49
N GLY A 240 -22.71 22.39 -67.61
CA GLY A 240 -21.95 23.18 -68.58
C GLY A 240 -22.36 22.89 -70.02
N LEU A 241 -22.57 21.61 -70.38
CA LEU A 241 -23.08 21.20 -71.69
C LEU A 241 -24.52 21.66 -71.93
N GLN A 242 -25.37 21.66 -70.90
CA GLN A 242 -26.72 22.23 -70.98
C GLN A 242 -26.68 23.75 -71.18
N MET A 243 -25.83 24.48 -70.45
CA MET A 243 -25.62 25.91 -70.68
C MET A 243 -25.10 26.20 -72.10
N ILE A 244 -24.22 25.35 -72.64
CA ILE A 244 -23.77 25.44 -74.05
C ILE A 244 -24.91 25.12 -75.03
N LYS A 245 -25.85 24.25 -74.67
CA LYS A 245 -27.01 23.91 -75.50
C LYS A 245 -28.08 25.01 -75.46
N ASP A 246 -28.30 25.62 -74.30
CA ASP A 246 -29.29 26.68 -74.06
C ASP A 246 -28.83 28.03 -74.63
N VAL A 247 -27.52 28.28 -74.61
CA VAL A 247 -26.90 29.30 -75.46
C VAL A 247 -26.73 28.67 -76.84
N SER A 248 -27.82 28.59 -77.64
CA SER A 248 -27.85 28.05 -79.01
C SER A 248 -26.47 28.05 -79.67
N ALA A 249 -25.86 26.86 -79.71
CA ALA A 249 -24.50 26.68 -80.20
C ALA A 249 -24.40 27.11 -81.66
N ASP A 250 -24.01 28.36 -81.88
CA ASP A 250 -23.54 28.84 -83.17
C ASP A 250 -22.31 28.00 -83.50
N GLU A 251 -22.25 27.38 -84.69
CA GLU A 251 -21.19 26.45 -85.12
C GLU A 251 -19.76 26.98 -84.87
N GLY A 252 -19.60 28.31 -84.77
CA GLY A 252 -18.36 28.99 -84.43
C GLY A 252 -17.80 28.72 -83.03
N LEU A 253 -18.62 28.45 -82.01
CA LEU A 253 -18.11 28.23 -80.64
C LEU A 253 -17.48 26.84 -80.48
N ILE A 254 -18.00 25.83 -81.18
CA ILE A 254 -17.45 24.48 -81.24
C ILE A 254 -16.10 24.49 -81.97
N ALA A 255 -15.97 25.28 -83.04
CA ALA A 255 -14.71 25.49 -83.73
C ALA A 255 -13.66 26.22 -82.87
N LEU A 256 -14.07 27.22 -82.09
CA LEU A 256 -13.15 27.90 -81.16
C LEU A 256 -12.71 27.00 -80.00
N LYS A 257 -13.62 26.21 -79.42
CA LYS A 257 -13.30 25.27 -78.34
C LYS A 257 -12.41 24.12 -78.84
N SER A 258 -12.62 23.63 -80.06
CA SER A 258 -11.80 22.58 -80.67
C SER A 258 -10.37 23.07 -80.93
N LEU A 259 -10.22 24.31 -81.41
CA LEU A 259 -8.93 24.96 -81.52
C LEU A 259 -8.27 25.17 -80.16
N GLU A 260 -9.00 25.61 -79.13
CA GLU A 260 -8.48 25.79 -77.77
C GLU A 260 -8.02 24.45 -77.13
N THR A 261 -8.77 23.36 -77.34
CA THR A 261 -8.35 22.02 -76.92
C THR A 261 -7.17 21.50 -77.73
N MET A 262 -7.08 21.81 -79.03
CA MET A 262 -5.88 21.51 -79.82
C MET A 262 -4.65 22.27 -79.31
N THR A 263 -4.80 23.53 -78.90
CA THR A 263 -3.71 24.31 -78.31
C THR A 263 -3.29 23.74 -76.95
N LYS A 264 -4.23 23.36 -76.07
CA LYS A 264 -3.89 22.72 -74.78
C LYS A 264 -3.27 21.32 -74.93
N VAL A 265 -3.64 20.57 -75.97
CA VAL A 265 -3.01 19.29 -76.31
C VAL A 265 -1.63 19.52 -76.94
N ALA A 266 -1.42 20.63 -77.65
CA ALA A 266 -0.12 21.04 -78.18
C ALA A 266 0.82 21.65 -77.12
N ASP A 267 0.31 22.16 -75.99
CA ASP A 267 1.09 22.77 -74.89
C ASP A 267 1.90 21.75 -74.03
N GLY A 268 2.07 20.50 -74.48
CA GLY A 268 3.28 19.73 -74.20
C GLY A 268 3.54 19.30 -72.74
N ARG A 269 2.52 19.07 -71.91
CA ARG A 269 2.70 18.58 -70.52
C ARG A 269 2.24 17.13 -70.27
N ALA A 270 2.46 16.21 -71.21
CA ALA A 270 2.24 14.78 -70.98
C ALA A 270 3.42 13.93 -71.46
N THR A 271 4.27 13.50 -70.53
CA THR A 271 5.56 12.82 -70.74
C THR A 271 5.46 11.28 -70.85
N LYS A 272 4.28 10.69 -71.08
CA LYS A 272 4.15 9.23 -71.26
C LYS A 272 3.13 8.88 -72.34
N ILE A 273 3.65 8.45 -73.49
CA ILE A 273 2.92 7.86 -74.61
C ILE A 273 2.68 6.38 -74.27
N ILE A 274 1.42 5.98 -74.15
CA ILE A 274 1.02 4.56 -74.09
C ILE A 274 0.83 4.09 -75.54
N ILE A 275 1.69 3.19 -76.00
CA ILE A 275 1.69 2.70 -77.39
C ILE A 275 0.72 1.51 -77.51
N PRO A 276 -0.25 1.54 -78.44
CA PRO A 276 -1.14 0.41 -78.71
C PRO A 276 -0.42 -0.78 -79.36
N SER A 277 -0.87 -1.98 -79.05
CA SER A 277 -0.28 -3.31 -79.32
C SER A 277 -0.08 -3.70 -80.79
N LYS A 278 -0.24 -2.79 -81.77
CA LYS A 278 -0.03 -3.07 -83.20
C LYS A 278 1.33 -2.63 -83.75
N LEU A 279 2.16 -1.94 -82.96
CA LEU A 279 3.51 -1.51 -83.37
C LEU A 279 4.65 -2.45 -82.94
N GLN A 280 4.36 -3.52 -82.19
CA GLN A 280 5.37 -4.51 -81.78
C GLN A 280 6.03 -5.24 -82.98
N GLY A 281 5.32 -5.35 -84.12
CA GLY A 281 5.82 -6.02 -85.32
C GLY A 281 6.89 -5.23 -86.11
N LEU A 282 6.99 -3.91 -85.93
CA LEU A 282 7.97 -3.08 -86.64
C LEU A 282 9.31 -2.96 -85.90
N ALA A 283 9.32 -3.23 -84.59
CA ALA A 283 10.55 -3.23 -83.79
C ALA A 283 11.48 -4.41 -84.11
N GLY A 284 10.93 -5.55 -84.56
CA GLY A 284 11.71 -6.72 -84.97
C GLY A 284 12.56 -6.49 -86.24
N LEU A 285 12.08 -5.62 -87.15
CA LEU A 285 12.79 -5.29 -88.39
C LEU A 285 13.99 -4.35 -88.16
N ALA A 286 13.96 -3.54 -87.10
CA ALA A 286 15.07 -2.68 -86.72
C ALA A 286 16.22 -3.46 -86.03
N VAL A 287 15.89 -4.54 -85.33
CA VAL A 287 16.90 -5.42 -84.69
C VAL A 287 17.64 -6.26 -85.73
N SER A 288 16.95 -6.80 -86.75
CA SER A 288 17.60 -7.56 -87.82
C SER A 288 18.53 -6.71 -88.69
N LEU A 289 18.21 -5.43 -88.90
CA LEU A 289 19.09 -4.49 -89.60
C LEU A 289 20.34 -4.13 -88.79
N ASN A 290 20.27 -4.16 -87.45
CA ASN A 290 21.39 -3.83 -86.58
C ASN A 290 22.34 -5.03 -86.36
N GLU A 291 21.83 -6.27 -86.41
CA GLU A 291 22.67 -7.49 -86.36
C GLU A 291 23.48 -7.72 -87.64
N ILE A 292 22.94 -7.37 -88.82
CA ILE A 292 23.68 -7.45 -90.09
C ILE A 292 24.87 -6.46 -90.11
N MET A 293 24.83 -5.41 -89.30
CA MET A 293 25.84 -4.34 -89.30
C MET A 293 26.91 -4.49 -88.20
N LYS A 294 26.81 -5.49 -87.31
CA LYS A 294 27.72 -5.66 -86.15
C LYS A 294 28.45 -7.02 -86.07
N GLY A 295 28.41 -7.82 -87.13
CA GLY A 295 29.19 -9.06 -87.22
C GLY A 295 30.64 -8.85 -87.63
N ASP A 296 31.45 -8.13 -86.85
CA ASP A 296 32.92 -8.30 -86.82
C ASP A 296 33.54 -7.63 -85.59
N SER A 297 33.87 -8.41 -84.54
CA SER A 297 35.03 -8.28 -83.61
C SER A 297 34.79 -8.85 -82.20
N ALA A 298 35.53 -9.94 -81.94
CA ALA A 298 36.28 -10.31 -80.72
C ALA A 298 35.57 -10.64 -79.38
N SER A 299 35.58 -11.95 -79.10
CA SER A 299 35.79 -12.70 -77.83
C SER A 299 37.03 -12.21 -77.05
N ASP A 300 37.35 -12.50 -75.78
CA ASP A 300 36.87 -13.34 -74.66
C ASP A 300 37.80 -12.95 -73.47
N VAL A 301 37.35 -12.91 -72.20
CA VAL A 301 38.13 -13.31 -71.00
C VAL A 301 37.17 -13.37 -69.78
N PRO A 302 37.08 -14.49 -69.05
CA PRO A 302 36.49 -14.56 -67.70
C PRO A 302 37.58 -14.64 -66.62
N THR A 303 37.39 -13.97 -65.49
CA THR A 303 38.17 -14.22 -64.27
C THR A 303 37.27 -14.79 -63.16
N GLY A 304 37.60 -16.02 -62.79
CA GLY A 304 37.02 -16.74 -61.68
C GLY A 304 37.64 -16.40 -60.33
N ASP A 305 36.91 -16.91 -59.35
CA ASP A 305 37.12 -16.99 -57.91
C ASP A 305 38.49 -17.51 -57.45
N ALA A 306 39.02 -16.94 -56.36
CA ALA A 306 39.98 -17.59 -55.47
C ALA A 306 40.19 -16.76 -54.18
N GLY A 307 40.10 -17.41 -53.01
CA GLY A 307 40.96 -17.01 -51.88
C GLY A 307 40.41 -17.20 -50.47
N ALA A 308 40.25 -18.45 -50.03
CA ALA A 308 40.27 -18.79 -48.61
C ALA A 308 41.68 -18.60 -48.00
N ARG A 309 41.78 -18.07 -46.76
CA ARG A 309 42.73 -18.43 -45.66
C ARG A 309 42.72 -17.34 -44.56
N LYS A 310 42.30 -17.67 -43.32
CA LYS A 310 43.03 -18.26 -42.17
C LYS A 310 43.43 -17.22 -41.12
N ARG A 311 43.08 -17.56 -39.87
CA ARG A 311 43.83 -17.38 -38.60
C ARG A 311 44.05 -15.96 -38.06
N SER A 312 43.33 -15.65 -36.99
CA SER A 312 43.87 -15.57 -35.61
C SER A 312 42.69 -15.49 -34.64
#